data_AF-A0AAV6Z6P6-F1
#
_entry.id   AF-A0AAV6Z6P6-F1
#
_cell.length_a   1.000
_cell.length_b   1.000
_cell.length_c   1.000
_cell.angle_alpha   90.00
_cell.angle_beta   90.00
_cell.angle_gamma   90.00
#
_symmetry.space_group_name_H-M   'P 1'
#
loop_
_entity.id
_entity.type
_entity.pdbx_description
1 polymer ?
#
loop_
_entity_poly.entity_id
_entity_poly.type
_entity_poly.pdbx_seq_one_letter_code
_entity_poly.pdbx_strand_id
1 'polypeptide(L)'
;MLVPCPACKTLIRTTDRDWHNERECPERKLNCRYCKLSFYFPDIKAHDEICPKFPMTCEACGKKKIPREKFQDHVKTCGRCKVPCRFQVVGCTEMVENDKSLEHESKCVADHLAKMLEYIHLRRKELGDITQRMGMVSVQGIPAPLSSMSSAAAMSSDISKNDVLRLEVVDKKSAVLENIVCVLNREVERCSLTMEETARQRRADQEKIDTLNAKVRQLERTLGQKEVMLAELETRVQEAELSTYDGIFVWKITDFAKKRQDAMVGRCPAMFSPRKSLGQSPSHKLKEI
;
A
#
# COMPACT_ATOMS: atom_id res chain seq x y z
N MET A 1 53.08 -0.31 -26.25
CA MET A 1 52.36 0.65 -27.10
C MET A 1 51.51 1.53 -26.20
N LEU A 2 51.35 2.82 -26.52
CA LEU A 2 50.41 3.70 -25.82
C LEU A 2 49.12 3.77 -26.64
N VAL A 3 47.97 3.67 -25.97
CA VAL A 3 46.64 3.71 -26.59
C VAL A 3 45.77 4.73 -25.85
N PRO A 4 44.89 5.47 -26.54
CA PRO A 4 43.98 6.41 -25.89
C PRO A 4 42.86 5.66 -25.14
N CYS A 5 42.55 6.09 -23.91
CA CYS A 5 41.40 5.57 -23.16
C CYS A 5 40.09 5.99 -23.87
N PRO A 6 39.13 5.07 -24.09
CA PRO A 6 37.87 5.41 -24.75
C PRO A 6 36.96 6.35 -23.92
N ALA A 7 37.17 6.46 -22.61
CA ALA A 7 36.38 7.30 -21.72
C ALA A 7 37.02 8.68 -21.50
N CYS A 8 38.22 8.74 -20.91
CA CYS A 8 38.90 9.99 -20.57
C CYS A 8 39.83 10.53 -21.67
N LYS A 9 40.04 9.78 -22.77
CA LYS A 9 40.92 10.12 -23.92
C LYS A 9 42.42 10.27 -23.58
N THR A 10 42.82 10.05 -22.33
CA THR A 10 44.23 10.08 -21.92
C THR A 10 45.01 8.89 -22.52
N LEU A 11 46.27 9.12 -22.90
CA LEU A 11 47.17 8.09 -23.42
C LEU A 11 47.67 7.20 -22.27
N ILE A 12 47.40 5.90 -22.37
CA ILE A 12 47.72 4.90 -21.35
C ILE A 12 48.46 3.72 -21.98
N ARG A 13 49.30 3.03 -21.20
CA ARG A 13 49.98 1.81 -21.67
C ARG A 13 48.96 0.70 -21.89
N THR A 14 49.12 -0.07 -22.96
CA THR A 14 48.18 -1.17 -23.28
C THR A 14 48.09 -2.20 -22.15
N THR A 15 49.18 -2.44 -21.43
CA THR A 15 49.24 -3.34 -20.26
C THR A 15 48.46 -2.82 -19.05
N ASP A 16 48.34 -1.50 -18.91
CA ASP A 16 47.80 -0.85 -17.71
C ASP A 16 46.34 -0.40 -17.95
N ARG A 17 45.77 -0.74 -19.12
CA ARG A 17 44.46 -0.27 -19.56
C ARG A 17 43.34 -0.69 -18.61
N ASP A 18 43.34 -1.94 -18.18
CA ASP A 18 42.28 -2.47 -17.31
C ASP A 18 42.38 -1.86 -15.92
N TRP A 19 43.60 -1.74 -15.40
CA TRP A 19 43.86 -1.08 -14.12
C TRP A 19 43.46 0.40 -14.14
N HIS A 20 43.79 1.13 -15.22
CA HIS A 20 43.35 2.50 -15.42
C HIS A 20 41.83 2.60 -15.43
N ASN A 21 41.14 1.79 -16.23
CA ASN A 21 39.68 1.83 -16.38
C ASN A 21 38.95 1.54 -15.05
N GLU A 22 39.49 0.64 -14.22
CA GLU A 22 38.87 0.27 -12.95
C GLU A 22 39.15 1.26 -11.81
N ARG A 23 40.36 1.83 -11.75
CA ARG A 23 40.86 2.53 -10.56
C ARG A 23 41.25 3.99 -10.77
N GLU A 24 41.79 4.36 -11.92
CA GLU A 24 42.34 5.70 -12.15
C GLU A 24 41.49 6.59 -13.05
N CYS A 25 40.70 6.00 -13.94
CA CYS A 25 39.97 6.75 -14.96
C CYS A 25 38.92 7.65 -14.27
N PRO A 26 39.00 8.99 -14.46
CA PRO A 26 38.03 9.92 -13.89
C PRO A 26 36.60 9.67 -14.41
N GLU A 27 36.51 9.20 -15.64
CA GLU A 27 35.27 8.88 -16.37
C GLU A 27 34.89 7.39 -16.25
N ARG A 28 35.42 6.67 -15.27
CA ARG A 28 35.06 5.27 -15.04
C ARG A 28 33.61 5.11 -14.62
N LYS A 29 33.03 3.95 -14.93
CA LYS A 29 31.67 3.61 -14.51
C LYS A 29 31.69 2.75 -13.26
N LEU A 30 30.86 3.10 -12.29
CA LEU A 30 30.65 2.36 -11.06
C LEU A 30 29.19 1.91 -10.94
N ASN A 31 29.00 0.72 -10.40
CA ASN A 31 27.66 0.22 -10.08
C ASN A 31 27.27 0.69 -8.68
N CYS A 32 26.09 1.30 -8.56
CA CYS A 32 25.53 1.64 -7.27
C CYS A 32 25.31 0.37 -6.44
N ARG A 33 25.73 0.40 -5.18
CA ARG A 33 25.65 -0.76 -4.28
C ARG A 33 24.21 -1.18 -3.99
N TYR A 34 23.28 -0.22 -4.08
CA TYR A 34 21.87 -0.37 -3.70
C TYR A 34 20.96 -0.67 -4.90
N CYS A 35 21.01 0.14 -5.97
CA CYS A 35 20.16 -0.04 -7.14
C CYS A 35 20.80 -0.90 -8.26
N LYS A 36 22.10 -1.19 -8.17
CA LYS A 36 22.89 -1.96 -9.15
C LYS A 36 23.04 -1.32 -10.54
N LEU A 37 22.45 -0.15 -10.77
CA LEU A 37 22.63 0.64 -12.00
C LEU A 37 24.05 1.23 -12.06
N SER A 38 24.52 1.45 -13.28
CA SER A 38 25.87 1.95 -13.58
C SER A 38 25.84 3.46 -13.79
N PHE A 39 26.73 4.19 -13.12
CA PHE A 39 26.88 5.65 -13.20
C PHE A 39 28.35 6.01 -13.39
N TYR A 40 28.63 7.20 -13.93
CA TYR A 40 30.00 7.70 -13.96
C TYR A 40 30.49 8.01 -12.54
N PHE A 41 31.79 7.86 -12.32
CA PHE A 41 32.41 8.07 -11.02
C PHE A 41 32.14 9.45 -10.39
N PRO A 42 32.12 10.57 -11.15
CA PRO A 42 31.76 11.88 -10.59
C PRO A 42 30.30 11.92 -10.11
N ASP A 43 29.41 11.21 -10.80
CA ASP A 43 27.95 11.29 -10.60
C ASP A 43 27.44 10.32 -9.53
N ILE A 44 28.22 9.32 -9.12
CA ILE A 44 27.76 8.29 -8.18
C ILE A 44 27.33 8.88 -6.83
N LYS A 45 27.98 9.97 -6.37
CA LYS A 45 27.60 10.68 -5.15
C LYS A 45 26.26 11.40 -5.30
N ALA A 46 26.05 12.07 -6.43
CA ALA A 46 24.77 12.71 -6.74
C ALA A 46 23.66 11.65 -6.88
N HIS A 47 23.98 10.48 -7.44
CA HIS A 47 23.05 9.37 -7.51
C HIS A 47 22.59 8.89 -6.12
N ASP A 48 23.48 8.78 -5.14
CA ASP A 48 23.13 8.33 -3.78
C ASP A 48 22.01 9.20 -3.15
N GLU A 49 21.97 10.50 -3.45
CA GLU A 49 20.93 11.42 -2.98
C GLU A 49 19.55 11.16 -3.61
N ILE A 50 19.51 10.64 -4.84
CA ILE A 50 18.27 10.34 -5.58
C ILE A 50 17.96 8.84 -5.68
N CYS A 51 18.83 7.98 -5.17
CA CYS A 51 18.73 6.54 -5.36
C CYS A 51 17.49 5.97 -4.63
N PRO A 52 16.54 5.32 -5.35
CA PRO A 52 15.31 4.80 -4.74
C PRO A 52 15.56 3.72 -3.69
N LYS A 53 16.63 2.95 -3.85
CA LYS A 53 17.03 1.87 -2.93
C LYS A 53 18.02 2.33 -1.87
N PHE A 54 18.33 3.63 -1.82
CA PHE A 54 19.25 4.16 -0.83
C PHE A 54 18.69 3.92 0.59
N PRO A 55 19.49 3.39 1.52
CA PRO A 55 19.01 3.13 2.88
C PRO A 55 18.92 4.44 3.69
N MET A 56 17.70 4.82 4.03
CA MET A 56 17.38 5.95 4.90
C MET A 56 17.26 5.50 6.37
N THR A 57 17.39 6.46 7.27
CA THR A 57 17.17 6.29 8.71
C THR A 57 15.99 7.14 9.14
N CYS A 58 15.06 6.55 9.89
CA CYS A 58 13.96 7.31 10.47
C CYS A 58 14.43 7.99 11.76
N GLU A 59 14.33 9.31 11.82
CA GLU A 59 14.73 10.10 12.99
C GLU A 59 13.82 9.88 14.20
N ALA A 60 12.54 9.61 13.97
CA ALA A 60 11.55 9.46 15.04
C ALA A 60 11.65 8.11 15.77
N CYS A 61 11.85 7.01 15.03
CA CYS A 61 11.95 5.67 15.63
C CYS A 61 13.37 5.09 15.66
N GLY A 62 14.34 5.74 15.03
CA GLY A 62 15.72 5.26 14.94
C GLY A 62 15.92 4.03 14.03
N LYS A 63 14.88 3.53 13.35
CA LYS A 63 15.02 2.40 12.41
C LYS A 63 15.92 2.81 11.24
N LYS A 64 17.00 2.05 11.08
CA LYS A 64 17.98 2.20 9.99
C LYS A 64 17.61 1.27 8.83
N LYS A 65 18.18 1.52 7.66
CA LYS A 65 18.07 0.68 6.45
C LYS A 65 16.67 0.61 5.82
N ILE A 66 15.91 1.69 5.89
CA ILE A 66 14.62 1.80 5.20
C ILE A 66 14.90 2.27 3.76
N PRO A 67 14.58 1.51 2.70
CA PRO A 67 14.76 1.98 1.33
C PRO A 67 14.01 3.30 1.09
N ARG A 68 14.63 4.27 0.42
CA ARG A 68 14.03 5.59 0.11
C ARG A 68 12.63 5.47 -0.49
N GLU A 69 12.42 4.54 -1.42
CA GLU A 69 11.13 4.27 -2.05
C GLU A 69 10.03 3.85 -1.05
N LYS A 70 10.41 3.18 0.05
CA LYS A 70 9.48 2.70 1.10
C LYS A 70 9.44 3.61 2.33
N PHE A 71 10.18 4.72 2.31
CA PHE A 71 10.29 5.59 3.48
C PHE A 71 8.96 6.29 3.79
N GLN A 72 8.20 6.69 2.77
CA GLN A 72 6.86 7.27 2.95
C GLN A 72 5.87 6.29 3.60
N ASP A 73 5.91 5.01 3.21
CA ASP A 73 5.07 3.97 3.81
C ASP A 73 5.48 3.70 5.26
N HIS A 74 6.78 3.76 5.55
CA HIS A 74 7.27 3.72 6.92
C HIS A 74 6.74 4.90 7.74
N VAL A 75 6.82 6.14 7.24
CA VAL A 75 6.32 7.32 7.98
C VAL A 75 4.84 7.17 8.34
N LYS A 76 4.02 6.64 7.44
CA LYS A 76 2.58 6.38 7.68
C LYS A 76 2.30 5.29 8.71
N THR A 77 3.19 4.32 8.87
CA THR A 77 3.01 3.17 9.78
C THR A 77 3.84 3.27 11.05
N CYS A 78 4.74 4.23 11.13
CA CYS A 78 5.62 4.44 12.26
C CYS A 78 4.88 5.21 13.36
N GLY A 79 4.64 4.55 14.49
CA GLY A 79 3.95 5.13 15.65
C GLY A 79 4.59 6.43 16.17
N ARG A 80 5.92 6.53 16.09
CA ARG A 80 6.67 7.68 16.61
C ARG A 80 6.78 8.85 15.64
N CYS A 81 6.46 8.67 14.37
CA CYS A 81 6.48 9.77 13.42
C CYS A 81 5.36 10.75 13.77
N LYS A 82 5.70 12.05 13.81
CA LYS A 82 4.70 13.11 13.97
C LYS A 82 3.97 13.29 12.65
N VAL A 83 2.66 13.14 12.68
CA VAL A 83 1.75 13.31 11.55
C VAL A 83 0.73 14.40 11.87
N PRO A 84 0.29 15.15 10.86
CA PRO A 84 -0.78 16.12 11.05
C PRO A 84 -2.08 15.44 11.50
N CYS A 85 -2.82 16.10 12.39
CA CYS A 85 -4.14 15.62 12.79
C CYS A 85 -5.07 15.50 11.56
N ARG A 86 -5.93 14.46 11.51
CA ARG A 86 -6.89 14.27 10.41
C ARG A 86 -7.86 15.45 10.23
N PHE A 87 -8.10 16.21 11.30
CA PHE A 87 -8.94 17.41 11.30
C PHE A 87 -8.17 18.66 10.84
N GLN A 88 -6.96 18.54 10.29
CA GLN A 88 -6.24 19.68 9.74
C GLN A 88 -6.98 20.35 8.58
N VAL A 89 -7.75 19.59 7.80
CA VAL A 89 -8.60 20.13 6.72
C VAL A 89 -9.68 21.10 7.22
N VAL A 90 -10.04 21.03 8.51
CA VAL A 90 -10.98 21.97 9.15
C VAL A 90 -10.30 22.94 10.11
N GLY A 91 -8.96 22.96 10.14
CA GLY A 91 -8.20 23.96 10.90
C GLY A 91 -7.61 23.49 12.23
N CYS A 92 -7.46 22.18 12.45
CA CYS A 92 -6.59 21.68 13.53
C CYS A 92 -5.11 21.76 13.10
N THR A 93 -4.25 22.42 13.89
CA THR A 93 -2.82 22.61 13.54
C THR A 93 -1.88 21.67 14.31
N GLU A 94 -2.42 20.75 15.10
CA GLU A 94 -1.63 19.86 15.96
C GLU A 94 -0.89 18.78 15.14
N MET A 95 0.39 18.62 15.45
CA MET A 95 1.26 17.56 14.95
C MET A 95 1.40 16.50 16.03
N VAL A 96 0.76 15.36 15.81
CA VAL A 96 0.64 14.30 16.82
C VAL A 96 1.49 13.08 16.43
N GLU A 97 2.07 12.41 17.41
CA GLU A 97 2.67 11.09 17.16
C GLU A 97 1.57 10.15 16.67
N ASN A 98 1.89 9.37 15.64
CA ASN A 98 0.91 8.51 14.95
C ASN A 98 0.25 7.51 15.91
N ASP A 99 0.97 6.98 16.90
CA ASP A 99 0.43 6.09 17.94
C ASP A 99 -0.50 6.80 18.93
N LYS A 100 -0.31 8.10 19.17
CA LYS A 100 -1.12 8.94 20.06
C LYS A 100 -2.21 9.72 19.31
N SER A 101 -2.34 9.55 18.00
CA SER A 101 -3.33 10.26 17.18
C SER A 101 -4.77 10.04 17.68
N LEU A 102 -5.13 8.79 17.98
CA LEU A 102 -6.45 8.45 18.52
C LEU A 102 -6.70 9.04 19.92
N GLU A 103 -5.65 9.14 20.75
CA GLU A 103 -5.75 9.75 22.07
C GLU A 103 -6.01 11.26 21.96
N HIS A 104 -5.29 11.95 21.07
CA HIS A 104 -5.56 13.35 20.75
C HIS A 104 -6.98 13.54 20.21
N GLU A 105 -7.42 12.69 19.27
CA GLU A 105 -8.77 12.75 18.72
C GLU A 105 -9.82 12.65 19.82
N SER A 106 -9.66 11.72 20.76
CA SER A 106 -10.58 11.54 21.89
C SER A 106 -10.60 12.72 22.85
N LYS A 107 -9.46 13.40 23.06
CA LYS A 107 -9.37 14.56 23.96
C LYS A 107 -9.88 15.85 23.31
N CYS A 108 -9.72 15.98 22.01
CA CYS A 108 -10.02 17.20 21.26
C CYS A 108 -11.35 17.13 20.48
N VAL A 109 -12.21 16.13 20.72
CA VAL A 109 -13.49 15.96 20.00
C VAL A 109 -14.33 17.25 20.00
N ALA A 110 -14.48 17.90 21.16
CA ALA A 110 -15.31 19.11 21.28
C ALA A 110 -14.78 20.27 20.41
N ASP A 111 -13.45 20.47 20.39
CA ASP A 111 -12.80 21.49 19.55
C ASP A 111 -12.90 21.12 18.06
N HIS A 112 -12.67 19.84 17.71
CA HIS A 112 -12.85 19.34 16.35
C HIS A 112 -14.29 19.54 15.84
N LEU A 113 -15.30 19.30 16.68
CA LEU A 113 -16.71 19.53 16.33
C LEU A 113 -17.02 21.02 16.13
N ALA A 114 -16.50 21.90 16.98
CA ALA A 114 -16.67 23.34 16.83
C ALA A 114 -16.06 23.84 15.51
N LYS A 115 -14.82 23.42 15.19
CA LYS A 115 -14.15 23.73 13.92
C LYS A 115 -14.86 23.14 12.71
N MET A 116 -15.39 21.92 12.82
CA MET A 116 -16.22 21.30 11.78
C MET A 116 -17.49 22.11 11.48
N LEU A 117 -18.17 22.60 12.52
CA LEU A 117 -19.35 23.46 12.36
C LEU A 117 -18.97 24.77 11.67
N GLU A 118 -17.90 25.44 12.10
CA GLU A 118 -17.40 26.66 11.46
C GLU A 118 -17.06 26.43 9.98
N TYR A 119 -16.37 25.32 9.67
CA TYR A 119 -16.05 24.93 8.31
C TYR A 119 -17.31 24.71 7.45
N ILE A 120 -18.33 24.04 7.98
CA ILE A 120 -19.62 23.84 7.29
C ILE A 120 -20.35 25.17 7.08
N HIS A 121 -20.35 26.06 8.07
CA HIS A 121 -20.96 27.38 7.94
C HIS A 121 -20.28 28.22 6.86
N LEU A 122 -18.94 28.21 6.81
CA LEU A 122 -18.17 28.88 5.77
C LEU A 122 -18.49 28.33 4.38
N ARG A 123 -18.48 27.01 4.21
CA ARG A 123 -18.83 26.35 2.94
C ARG A 123 -20.28 26.63 2.52
N ARG A 124 -21.23 26.65 3.46
CA ARG A 124 -22.62 27.02 3.18
C ARG A 124 -22.73 28.46 2.70
N LYS A 125 -21.99 29.39 3.32
CA LYS A 125 -21.96 30.79 2.90
C LYS A 125 -21.40 30.94 1.49
N GLU A 126 -20.29 30.26 1.18
CA GLU A 126 -19.72 30.24 -0.17
C GLU A 126 -20.71 29.71 -1.22
N LEU A 127 -21.42 28.61 -0.92
CA LEU A 127 -22.48 28.07 -1.78
C LEU A 127 -23.67 29.03 -1.93
N GLY A 128 -24.04 29.74 -0.85
CA GLY A 128 -25.05 30.78 -0.87
C GLY A 128 -24.67 31.96 -1.77
N ASP A 129 -23.43 32.43 -1.66
CA ASP A 129 -22.88 33.53 -2.47
C ASP A 129 -22.74 33.14 -3.95
N ILE A 130 -22.51 31.86 -4.25
CA ILE A 130 -22.51 31.31 -5.61
C ILE A 130 -23.93 31.22 -6.16
N THR A 131 -24.88 30.73 -5.35
CA THR A 131 -26.29 30.61 -5.72
C THR A 131 -26.92 31.99 -5.96
N GLN A 132 -26.58 32.99 -5.14
CA GLN A 132 -27.04 34.36 -5.30
C GLN A 132 -26.46 35.03 -6.56
N ARG A 133 -25.20 34.71 -6.91
CA ARG A 133 -24.59 35.16 -8.18
C ARG A 133 -25.19 34.48 -9.41
N MET A 134 -25.60 33.21 -9.31
CA MET A 134 -26.31 32.49 -10.38
C MET A 134 -27.79 32.91 -10.50
N GLY A 135 -28.44 33.31 -9.40
CA GLY A 135 -29.84 33.74 -9.36
C GLY A 135 -30.15 35.07 -10.05
N MET A 136 -29.13 35.82 -10.49
CA MET A 136 -29.32 37.04 -11.29
C MET A 136 -29.29 36.81 -12.81
N VAL A 137 -29.10 35.56 -13.26
CA VAL A 137 -29.27 35.19 -14.67
C VAL A 137 -30.73 34.76 -14.88
N SER A 138 -31.61 35.75 -15.03
CA SER A 138 -32.99 35.52 -15.46
C SER A 138 -32.97 35.02 -16.91
N VAL A 139 -33.13 33.71 -17.08
CA VAL A 139 -33.48 33.12 -18.37
C VAL A 139 -34.94 33.48 -18.64
N GLN A 140 -35.18 34.66 -19.22
CA GLN A 140 -36.41 34.92 -19.95
C GLN A 140 -36.36 34.11 -21.25
N GLY A 141 -37.07 32.99 -21.30
CA GLY A 141 -37.04 32.14 -22.48
C GLY A 141 -37.95 30.93 -22.45
N ILE A 142 -39.25 31.11 -22.20
CA ILE A 142 -40.31 30.24 -22.75
C ILE A 142 -41.55 31.10 -23.04
N PRO A 143 -42.00 31.25 -24.31
CA PRO A 143 -43.38 31.58 -24.60
C PRO A 143 -44.15 30.32 -25.04
N ALA A 144 -45.26 30.05 -24.36
CA ALA A 144 -46.35 29.21 -24.85
C ALA A 144 -47.44 30.12 -25.50
N PRO A 145 -48.42 29.56 -26.25
CA PRO A 145 -48.76 30.04 -27.59
C PRO A 145 -49.77 31.19 -27.69
N LEU A 146 -49.67 31.83 -28.86
CA LEU A 146 -50.62 32.70 -29.56
C LEU A 146 -52.02 32.86 -28.95
N SER A 147 -52.37 34.11 -28.66
CA SER A 147 -53.70 34.67 -28.94
C SER A 147 -53.59 36.19 -29.08
N SER A 148 -53.94 36.67 -30.29
CA SER A 148 -54.43 38.01 -30.66
C SER A 148 -53.88 39.24 -29.91
N MET A 149 -53.28 40.18 -30.64
CA MET A 149 -53.98 41.38 -31.13
C MET A 149 -53.10 42.15 -32.12
N SER A 150 -53.74 42.58 -33.19
CA SER A 150 -53.23 43.49 -34.22
C SER A 150 -52.70 44.78 -33.63
N SER A 151 -51.61 45.30 -34.20
CA SER A 151 -51.49 46.67 -34.73
C SER A 151 -50.12 46.83 -35.37
N ALA A 152 -50.12 47.02 -36.68
CA ALA A 152 -48.93 47.44 -37.42
C ALA A 152 -48.60 48.88 -37.05
N ALA A 153 -47.37 49.12 -36.59
CA ALA A 153 -46.77 50.45 -36.58
C ALA A 153 -45.28 50.34 -36.89
N ALA A 154 -44.95 50.73 -38.12
CA ALA A 154 -43.75 51.41 -38.57
C ALA A 154 -42.38 50.93 -38.05
N MET A 155 -41.62 50.37 -38.99
CA MET A 155 -40.16 50.30 -39.00
C MET A 155 -39.57 51.72 -39.01
N SER A 156 -38.64 52.02 -38.09
CA SER A 156 -37.50 52.96 -38.20
C SER A 156 -36.71 52.82 -36.88
N SER A 157 -35.69 51.96 -36.82
CA SER A 157 -34.28 52.28 -37.09
C SER A 157 -33.77 53.49 -36.30
N ASP A 158 -33.49 53.28 -35.02
CA ASP A 158 -32.30 53.82 -34.39
C ASP A 158 -31.81 52.78 -33.38
N ILE A 159 -30.95 51.86 -33.85
CA ILE A 159 -30.19 51.03 -32.93
C ILE A 159 -29.25 51.99 -32.22
N SER A 160 -29.58 52.36 -30.99
CA SER A 160 -28.75 53.24 -30.18
C SER A 160 -27.33 52.68 -30.16
N LYS A 161 -26.31 53.52 -30.36
CA LYS A 161 -24.89 53.09 -30.37
C LYS A 161 -24.54 52.23 -29.15
N ASN A 162 -25.25 52.45 -28.03
CA ASN A 162 -25.15 51.69 -26.80
C ASN A 162 -25.61 50.23 -26.95
N ASP A 163 -26.66 49.95 -27.72
CA ASP A 163 -27.18 48.58 -27.93
C ASP A 163 -26.30 47.77 -28.88
N VAL A 164 -25.71 48.40 -29.90
CA VAL A 164 -24.68 47.76 -30.76
C VAL A 164 -23.46 47.38 -29.93
N LEU A 165 -22.97 48.29 -29.09
CA LEU A 165 -21.85 48.05 -28.18
C LEU A 165 -22.14 46.92 -27.18
N ARG A 166 -23.36 46.86 -26.64
CA ARG A 166 -23.78 45.78 -25.74
C ARG A 166 -23.87 44.43 -26.46
N LEU A 167 -24.35 44.40 -27.71
CA LEU A 167 -24.40 43.20 -28.51
C LEU A 167 -22.99 42.67 -28.79
N GLU A 168 -22.05 43.52 -29.19
CA GLU A 168 -20.65 43.13 -29.39
C GLU A 168 -19.99 42.57 -28.12
N VAL A 169 -20.29 43.16 -26.96
CA VAL A 169 -19.76 42.67 -25.68
C VAL A 169 -20.35 41.30 -25.33
N VAL A 170 -21.65 41.08 -25.61
CA VAL A 170 -22.29 39.79 -25.41
C VAL A 170 -21.75 38.74 -26.38
N ASP A 171 -21.51 39.11 -27.63
CA ASP A 171 -20.95 38.22 -28.66
C ASP A 171 -19.52 37.77 -28.31
N LYS A 172 -18.68 38.73 -27.86
CA LYS A 172 -17.34 38.43 -27.31
C LYS A 172 -17.41 37.53 -26.07
N LYS A 173 -18.38 37.74 -25.18
CA LYS A 173 -18.60 36.86 -24.01
C LYS A 173 -19.09 35.48 -24.42
N SER A 174 -19.96 35.38 -25.42
CA SER A 174 -20.44 34.11 -25.98
C SER A 174 -19.28 33.31 -26.55
N ALA A 175 -18.42 33.94 -27.36
CA ALA A 175 -17.23 33.31 -27.91
C ALA A 175 -16.27 32.80 -26.82
N VAL A 176 -16.10 33.53 -25.71
CA VAL A 176 -15.30 33.06 -24.57
C VAL A 176 -15.94 31.85 -23.90
N LEU A 177 -17.26 31.86 -23.69
CA LEU A 177 -17.98 30.75 -23.09
C LEU A 177 -17.94 29.49 -23.97
N GLU A 178 -18.10 29.64 -25.29
CA GLU A 178 -17.96 28.53 -26.25
C GLU A 178 -16.57 27.89 -26.19
N ASN A 179 -15.51 28.71 -26.11
CA ASN A 179 -14.15 28.21 -25.95
C ASN A 179 -13.94 27.46 -24.63
N ILE A 180 -14.49 27.99 -23.52
CA ILE A 180 -14.42 27.33 -22.21
C ILE A 180 -15.15 25.98 -22.26
N VAL A 181 -16.35 25.93 -22.83
CA VAL A 181 -17.13 24.68 -22.99
C VAL A 181 -16.36 23.67 -23.84
N CYS A 182 -15.72 24.11 -24.93
CA CYS A 182 -14.91 23.23 -25.78
C CYS A 182 -13.71 22.63 -25.02
N VAL A 183 -12.99 23.46 -24.26
CA VAL A 183 -11.86 23.00 -23.43
C VAL A 183 -12.36 22.00 -22.38
N LEU A 184 -13.41 22.35 -21.63
CA LEU A 184 -13.99 21.48 -20.61
C LEU A 184 -14.48 20.16 -21.19
N ASN A 185 -15.14 20.16 -22.35
CA ASN A 185 -15.59 18.94 -23.01
C ASN A 185 -14.39 18.04 -23.36
N ARG A 186 -13.30 18.62 -23.89
CA ARG A 186 -12.06 17.90 -24.16
C ARG A 186 -11.38 17.37 -22.88
N GLU A 187 -11.46 18.11 -21.78
CA GLU A 187 -10.96 17.65 -20.48
C GLU A 187 -11.77 16.48 -19.93
N VAL A 188 -13.10 16.53 -20.07
CA VAL A 188 -14.03 15.46 -19.66
C VAL A 188 -13.77 14.20 -20.47
N GLU A 189 -13.65 14.31 -21.80
CA GLU A 189 -13.32 13.17 -22.67
C GLU A 189 -11.97 12.54 -22.30
N ARG A 190 -10.95 13.37 -22.10
CA ARG A 190 -9.63 12.91 -21.63
C ARG A 190 -9.72 12.21 -20.28
N CYS A 191 -10.45 12.79 -19.32
CA CYS A 191 -10.65 12.19 -18.01
C CYS A 191 -11.38 10.84 -18.11
N SER A 192 -12.43 10.77 -18.94
CA SER A 192 -13.19 9.55 -19.20
C SER A 192 -12.31 8.43 -19.72
N LEU A 193 -11.46 8.70 -20.72
CA LEU A 193 -10.52 7.71 -21.26
C LEU A 193 -9.53 7.21 -20.20
N THR A 194 -8.98 8.10 -19.38
CA THR A 194 -8.07 7.70 -18.28
C THR A 194 -8.79 6.88 -17.21
N MET A 195 -10.04 7.21 -16.92
CA MET A 195 -10.87 6.48 -15.96
C MET A 195 -11.22 5.07 -16.47
N GLU A 196 -11.54 4.94 -17.75
CA GLU A 196 -11.78 3.63 -18.37
C GLU A 196 -10.53 2.76 -18.37
N GLU A 197 -9.37 3.33 -18.69
CA GLU A 197 -8.11 2.58 -18.72
C GLU A 197 -7.71 2.10 -17.33
N THR A 198 -7.80 2.98 -16.33
CA THR A 198 -7.56 2.58 -14.93
C THR A 198 -8.59 1.56 -14.43
N ALA A 199 -9.83 1.58 -14.94
CA ALA A 199 -10.83 0.55 -14.63
C ALA A 199 -10.49 -0.80 -15.28
N ARG A 200 -10.01 -0.83 -16.54
CA ARG A 200 -9.51 -2.05 -17.19
C ARG A 200 -8.32 -2.63 -16.44
N GLN A 201 -7.36 -1.78 -16.06
CA GLN A 201 -6.19 -2.19 -15.28
C GLN A 201 -6.59 -2.78 -13.92
N ARG A 202 -7.51 -2.12 -13.20
CA ARG A 202 -8.04 -2.64 -11.93
C ARG A 202 -8.71 -4.00 -12.08
N ARG A 203 -9.47 -4.24 -13.15
CA ARG A 203 -10.07 -5.56 -13.44
C ARG A 203 -8.99 -6.63 -13.64
N ALA A 204 -7.99 -6.35 -14.47
CA ALA A 204 -6.89 -7.29 -14.71
C ALA A 204 -6.09 -7.61 -13.44
N ASP A 205 -5.86 -6.61 -12.58
CA ASP A 205 -5.15 -6.82 -11.32
C ASP A 205 -6.00 -7.59 -10.30
N GLN A 206 -7.32 -7.37 -10.29
CA GLN A 206 -8.25 -8.15 -9.47
C GLN A 206 -8.25 -9.64 -9.87
N GLU A 207 -8.26 -9.94 -11.17
CA GLU A 207 -8.18 -11.33 -11.67
C GLU A 207 -6.86 -12.01 -11.27
N LYS A 208 -5.74 -11.28 -11.29
CA LYS A 208 -4.45 -11.79 -10.80
C LYS A 208 -4.49 -12.07 -9.30
N ILE A 209 -5.07 -11.16 -8.52
CA ILE A 209 -5.24 -11.33 -7.07
C ILE A 209 -6.08 -12.58 -6.79
N ASP A 210 -7.19 -12.78 -7.49
CA ASP A 210 -8.07 -13.93 -7.30
C ASP A 210 -7.38 -15.24 -7.68
N THR A 211 -6.60 -15.23 -8.78
CA THR A 211 -5.77 -16.37 -9.19
C THR A 211 -4.70 -16.70 -8.15
N LEU A 212 -4.00 -15.70 -7.61
CA LEU A 212 -2.99 -15.90 -6.57
C LEU A 212 -3.63 -16.41 -5.27
N ASN A 213 -4.76 -15.84 -4.86
CA ASN A 213 -5.51 -16.30 -3.69
C ASN A 213 -5.95 -17.75 -3.82
N ALA A 214 -6.39 -18.18 -5.01
CA ALA A 214 -6.71 -19.58 -5.28
C ALA A 214 -5.48 -20.49 -5.14
N LYS A 215 -4.31 -20.06 -5.63
CA LYS A 215 -3.04 -20.78 -5.47
C LYS A 215 -2.61 -20.87 -4.01
N VAL A 216 -2.72 -19.80 -3.24
CA VAL A 216 -2.42 -19.79 -1.79
C VAL A 216 -3.29 -20.81 -1.07
N ARG A 217 -4.61 -20.76 -1.27
CA ARG A 217 -5.54 -21.74 -0.69
C ARG A 217 -5.27 -23.18 -1.11
N GLN A 218 -4.73 -23.40 -2.31
CA GLN A 218 -4.30 -24.73 -2.73
C GLN A 218 -3.03 -25.18 -1.99
N LEU A 219 -2.02 -24.30 -1.89
CA LEU A 219 -0.78 -24.59 -1.18
C LEU A 219 -1.01 -24.85 0.31
N GLU A 220 -1.88 -24.07 0.96
CA GLU A 220 -2.27 -24.28 2.36
C GLU A 220 -2.90 -25.66 2.57
N ARG A 221 -3.81 -26.08 1.68
CA ARG A 221 -4.40 -27.43 1.73
C ARG A 221 -3.35 -28.52 1.55
N THR A 222 -2.45 -28.37 0.59
CA THR A 222 -1.37 -29.34 0.36
C THR A 222 -0.41 -29.39 1.55
N LEU A 223 -0.07 -28.24 2.14
CA LEU A 223 0.78 -28.18 3.33
C LEU A 223 0.14 -28.92 4.51
N GLY A 224 -1.14 -28.67 4.80
CA GLY A 224 -1.87 -29.38 5.86
C GLY A 224 -1.91 -30.90 5.63
N GLN A 225 -2.09 -31.35 4.38
CA GLN A 225 -2.01 -32.78 4.05
C GLN A 225 -0.62 -33.36 4.33
N LYS A 226 0.44 -32.61 4.04
CA LYS A 226 1.82 -33.03 4.30
C LYS A 226 2.13 -33.06 5.80
N GLU A 227 1.61 -32.11 6.58
CA GLU A 227 1.74 -32.11 8.05
C GLU A 227 1.11 -33.36 8.67
N VAL A 228 -0.08 -33.76 8.21
CA VAL A 228 -0.72 -35.01 8.66
C VAL A 228 0.10 -36.24 8.28
N MET A 229 0.60 -36.32 7.04
CA MET A 229 1.46 -37.43 6.61
C MET A 229 2.77 -37.50 7.41
N LEU A 230 3.36 -36.35 7.74
CA LEU A 230 4.57 -36.30 8.56
C LEU A 230 4.31 -36.82 9.98
N ALA A 231 3.20 -36.42 10.62
CA ALA A 231 2.83 -36.91 11.94
C ALA A 231 2.56 -38.43 11.95
N GLU A 232 1.94 -38.97 10.88
CA GLU A 232 1.73 -40.40 10.72
C GLU A 232 3.06 -41.16 10.58
N LEU A 233 3.99 -40.64 9.77
CA LEU A 233 5.32 -41.23 9.62
C LEU A 233 6.13 -41.16 10.91
N GLU A 234 6.07 -40.04 11.65
CA GLU A 234 6.73 -39.88 12.95
C GLU A 234 6.23 -40.93 13.95
N THR A 235 4.91 -41.17 13.98
CA THR A 235 4.31 -42.24 14.81
C THR A 235 4.83 -43.62 14.40
N ARG A 236 4.85 -43.93 13.10
CA ARG A 236 5.36 -45.21 12.58
C ARG A 236 6.85 -45.44 12.88
N VAL A 237 7.65 -44.38 12.81
CA VAL A 237 9.08 -44.43 13.18
C VAL A 237 9.22 -44.74 14.67
N GLN A 238 8.47 -44.02 15.52
CA GLN A 238 8.48 -44.25 16.97
C GLN A 238 8.06 -45.69 17.33
N GLU A 239 7.06 -46.24 16.65
CA GLU A 239 6.62 -47.63 16.82
C GLU A 239 7.70 -48.64 16.37
N ALA A 240 8.37 -48.37 15.24
CA ALA A 240 9.45 -49.22 14.75
C ALA A 240 10.68 -49.21 15.67
N GLU A 241 11.05 -48.04 16.22
CA GLU A 241 12.14 -47.90 17.20
C GLU A 241 11.89 -48.67 18.50
N LEU A 242 10.63 -48.80 18.91
CA LEU A 242 10.22 -49.53 20.11
C LEU A 242 9.92 -51.01 19.84
N SER A 243 9.96 -51.43 18.57
CA SER A 243 9.70 -52.82 18.18
C SER A 243 10.99 -53.63 18.21
N THR A 244 11.03 -54.65 19.08
CA THR A 244 12.06 -55.70 19.07
C THR A 244 11.48 -56.97 18.45
N TYR A 245 12.23 -57.60 17.54
CA TYR A 245 11.80 -58.79 16.78
C TYR A 245 12.52 -60.08 17.20
N ASP A 246 13.32 -60.01 18.27
CA ASP A 246 14.07 -61.12 18.86
C ASP A 246 13.31 -61.85 19.98
N GLY A 247 12.05 -61.45 20.24
CA GLY A 247 11.21 -62.00 21.30
C GLY A 247 11.53 -61.44 22.70
N ILE A 248 12.50 -60.52 22.84
CA ILE A 248 12.89 -59.92 24.11
C ILE A 248 12.44 -58.45 24.12
N PHE A 249 11.45 -58.11 24.96
CA PHE A 249 10.94 -56.73 25.07
C PHE A 249 11.58 -55.99 26.25
N VAL A 250 12.45 -55.03 25.95
CA VAL A 250 13.09 -54.15 26.95
C VAL A 250 12.49 -52.76 26.86
N TRP A 251 11.96 -52.23 27.95
CA TRP A 251 11.39 -50.88 28.02
C TRP A 251 11.81 -50.17 29.29
N LYS A 252 12.03 -48.86 29.20
CA LYS A 252 12.49 -48.03 30.31
C LYS A 252 11.30 -47.49 31.10
N ILE A 253 11.32 -47.67 32.41
CA ILE A 253 10.37 -47.01 33.31
C ILE A 253 10.85 -45.58 33.55
N THR A 254 10.23 -44.61 32.88
CA THR A 254 10.45 -43.18 33.16
C THR A 254 9.85 -42.79 34.50
N ASP A 255 10.47 -41.81 35.18
CA ASP A 255 9.98 -41.23 36.45
C ASP A 255 9.69 -42.26 37.55
N PHE A 256 10.56 -43.28 37.66
CA PHE A 256 10.39 -44.39 38.60
C PHE A 256 10.11 -43.94 40.04
N ALA A 257 10.82 -42.93 40.54
CA ALA A 257 10.66 -42.42 41.90
C ALA A 257 9.22 -41.92 42.17
N LYS A 258 8.64 -41.20 41.20
CA LYS A 258 7.26 -40.69 41.28
C LYS A 258 6.25 -41.83 41.18
N LYS A 259 6.41 -42.70 40.18
CA LYS A 259 5.50 -43.83 39.96
C LYS A 259 5.49 -44.80 41.15
N ARG A 260 6.64 -45.01 41.79
CA ARG A 260 6.76 -45.79 43.03
C ARG A 260 6.00 -45.14 44.18
N GLN A 261 6.12 -43.83 44.37
CA GLN A 261 5.40 -43.12 45.43
C GLN A 261 3.89 -43.22 45.24
N ASP A 262 3.41 -43.07 43.99
CA ASP A 262 1.98 -43.18 43.66
C ASP A 262 1.44 -44.60 43.90
N ALA A 263 2.26 -45.64 43.69
CA ALA A 263 1.91 -47.01 44.03
C ALA A 263 1.85 -47.24 45.55
N MET A 264 2.84 -46.73 46.31
CA MET A 264 2.86 -46.85 47.79
C MET A 264 1.66 -46.16 48.46
N VAL A 265 1.20 -45.05 47.89
CA VAL A 265 0.03 -44.28 48.38
C VAL A 265 -1.28 -44.87 47.85
N GLY A 266 -1.23 -45.91 47.00
CA GLY A 266 -2.41 -46.59 46.45
C GLY A 266 -3.11 -45.85 45.30
N ARG A 267 -2.55 -44.73 44.81
CA ARG A 267 -3.12 -43.95 43.70
C ARG A 267 -3.07 -44.69 42.36
N CYS A 268 -1.93 -45.31 42.06
CA CYS A 268 -1.74 -46.08 40.84
C CYS A 268 -0.86 -47.32 41.14
N PRO A 269 -1.45 -48.42 41.64
CA PRO A 269 -0.70 -49.59 42.10
C PRO A 269 -0.12 -50.45 40.97
N ALA A 270 -0.57 -50.21 39.73
CA ALA A 270 -0.21 -51.03 38.58
C ALA A 270 0.24 -50.17 37.40
N MET A 271 1.30 -50.62 36.72
CA MET A 271 1.76 -50.06 35.46
C MET A 271 1.61 -51.11 34.36
N PHE A 272 1.18 -50.67 33.18
CA PHE A 272 1.08 -51.53 32.01
C PHE A 272 2.31 -51.33 31.13
N SER A 273 2.83 -52.43 30.58
CA SER A 273 3.82 -52.33 29.52
C SER A 273 3.21 -51.60 28.32
N PRO A 274 3.97 -50.72 27.64
CA PRO A 274 3.46 -49.90 26.51
C PRO A 274 2.74 -50.71 25.41
N ARG A 275 3.12 -51.99 25.25
CA ARG A 275 2.53 -52.87 24.24
C ARG A 275 1.11 -53.36 24.57
N LYS A 276 0.67 -53.33 25.83
CA LYS A 276 -0.70 -53.71 26.21
C LYS A 276 -1.74 -52.64 25.87
N SER A 277 -1.35 -51.37 25.74
CA SER A 277 -2.27 -50.26 25.44
C SER A 277 -2.65 -50.14 23.96
N LEU A 278 -1.93 -50.79 23.04
CA LEU A 278 -2.16 -50.73 21.59
C LEU A 278 -3.03 -51.88 21.05
N GLY A 279 -3.85 -52.50 21.90
CA GLY A 279 -4.93 -53.39 21.46
C GLY A 279 -4.45 -54.69 20.82
N GLN A 280 -3.87 -55.60 21.61
CA GLN A 280 -3.84 -57.03 21.32
C GLN A 280 -3.58 -57.83 22.61
N SER A 281 -4.53 -58.70 22.99
CA SER A 281 -4.43 -59.72 24.05
C SER A 281 -3.64 -60.96 23.55
N PRO A 282 -3.18 -61.91 24.41
CA PRO A 282 -3.48 -62.09 25.84
C PRO A 282 -2.27 -62.16 26.80
N SER A 283 -2.55 -61.74 28.03
CA SER A 283 -2.15 -62.35 29.31
C SER A 283 -0.73 -62.91 29.50
N HIS A 284 0.19 -62.07 29.98
CA HIS A 284 1.18 -62.49 30.97
C HIS A 284 1.12 -61.55 32.19
N LYS A 285 0.93 -62.14 33.37
CA LYS A 285 1.17 -61.51 34.68
C LYS A 285 2.67 -61.64 34.94
N LEU A 286 3.39 -60.52 35.07
CA LEU A 286 4.72 -60.55 35.66
C LEU A 286 4.59 -60.94 37.13
N LYS A 287 5.18 -62.08 37.51
CA LYS A 287 5.50 -62.38 38.90
C LYS A 287 6.78 -61.61 39.23
N GLU A 288 6.73 -60.82 40.30
CA GLU A 288 7.90 -60.17 40.89
C GLU A 288 8.85 -61.25 41.45
N ILE A 289 10.16 -61.05 41.22
CA ILE A 289 11.25 -61.66 41.99
C ILE A 289 11.79 -60.56 42.90
#